data_AF-A0A7W1BMJ7-F1
#
_entry.id   AF-A0A7W1BMJ7-F1
#
_cell.length_a   1.000
_cell.length_b   1.000
_cell.length_c   1.000
_cell.angle_alpha   90.00
_cell.angle_beta   90.00
_cell.angle_gamma   90.00
#
_symmetry.space_group_name_H-M   'P 1'
#
loop_
_entity.id
_entity.type
_entity.pdbx_description
1 polymer ?
#
loop_
_entity_poly.entity_id
_entity_poly.type
_entity_poly.pdbx_seq_one_letter_code
_entity_poly.pdbx_strand_id
1 'polypeptide(L)'
;ETLAWLGLAEPKRDDSAPLPGLHVGSSRWFMAVTSGARVFGRAPVYRSRPGHIDPLHVDISLGGRPVASDAGTFRYAAPAPWANGLAEIDVHNTLTIVGLPPARRGPHFLWLTWPTARVVEATIIHDELVRVVMENTSWSAHGILHRRTCEIHGGGVTIVDEVTSPPDRPTQVSLQWLIDGPATELSLNCSSPITVDETRAAEQNVRGWISEGYAAKRGATSVRVSAHLQAGRLRIVSAFGEQRVQRRTPTSLNEAAAQAEAFLPKKAHL
;
A
#
# COMPACT_ATOMS: atom_id res chain seq x y z
N GLU A 1 16.87 -16.31 -16.25
CA GLU A 1 18.33 -16.54 -16.06
C GLU A 1 18.69 -17.28 -14.76
N THR A 2 18.07 -17.02 -13.62
CA THR A 2 18.46 -17.63 -12.32
C THR A 2 18.24 -19.16 -12.23
N LEU A 3 17.23 -19.71 -12.89
CA LEU A 3 16.94 -21.16 -12.86
C LEU A 3 17.91 -21.99 -13.71
N ALA A 4 18.38 -21.42 -14.82
CA ALA A 4 19.40 -22.02 -15.67
C ALA A 4 20.73 -22.20 -14.94
N TRP A 5 21.09 -21.25 -14.07
CA TRP A 5 22.27 -21.33 -13.20
C TRP A 5 22.21 -22.49 -12.19
N LEU A 6 21.01 -22.91 -11.80
CA LEU A 6 20.79 -24.03 -10.87
C LEU A 6 20.57 -25.37 -11.60
N GLY A 7 20.65 -25.39 -12.95
CA GLY A 7 20.33 -26.58 -13.75
C GLY A 7 18.86 -27.00 -13.65
N LEU A 8 17.98 -26.10 -13.22
CA LEU A 8 16.55 -26.38 -13.08
C LEU A 8 15.83 -25.93 -14.34
N ALA A 9 14.96 -26.81 -14.84
CA ALA A 9 14.01 -26.43 -15.86
C ALA A 9 13.13 -25.29 -15.34
N GLU A 10 12.76 -24.35 -16.21
CA GLU A 10 11.75 -23.38 -15.85
C GLU A 10 10.46 -24.14 -15.49
N PRO A 11 9.88 -23.89 -14.30
CA PRO A 11 8.63 -24.52 -13.93
C PRO A 11 7.61 -24.16 -15.01
N LYS A 12 6.87 -25.16 -15.51
CA LYS A 12 5.75 -24.90 -16.40
C LYS A 12 4.81 -23.94 -15.69
N ARG A 13 4.50 -22.83 -16.36
CA ARG A 13 3.48 -21.91 -15.90
C ARG A 13 2.17 -22.70 -15.82
N ASP A 14 1.62 -22.78 -14.63
CA ASP A 14 0.27 -23.31 -14.45
C ASP A 14 -0.70 -22.18 -14.81
N ASP A 15 -1.42 -22.37 -15.92
CA ASP A 15 -2.40 -21.42 -16.42
C ASP A 15 -3.79 -21.65 -15.83
N SER A 16 -3.94 -22.61 -14.91
CA SER A 16 -5.19 -22.77 -14.16
C SER A 16 -5.45 -21.54 -13.29
N ALA A 17 -6.71 -21.11 -13.22
CA ALA A 17 -7.10 -20.06 -12.30
C ALA A 17 -6.81 -20.54 -10.88
N PRO A 18 -6.01 -19.80 -10.09
CA PRO A 18 -5.67 -20.24 -8.75
C PRO A 18 -6.96 -20.32 -7.91
N LEU A 19 -7.09 -21.39 -7.14
CA LEU A 19 -8.21 -21.53 -6.22
C LEU A 19 -8.19 -20.39 -5.21
N PRO A 20 -9.37 -19.81 -4.86
CA PRO A 20 -9.45 -18.81 -3.82
C PRO A 20 -8.79 -19.31 -2.54
N GLY A 21 -7.93 -18.48 -1.96
CA GLY A 21 -7.08 -18.91 -0.86
C GLY A 21 -6.57 -17.73 -0.07
N LEU A 22 -6.43 -17.94 1.24
CA LEU A 22 -5.86 -17.00 2.16
C LEU A 22 -4.85 -17.72 3.05
N HIS A 23 -3.61 -17.26 3.00
CA HIS A 23 -2.55 -17.74 3.87
C HIS A 23 -1.97 -16.58 4.67
N VAL A 24 -1.78 -16.79 5.97
CA VAL A 24 -1.12 -15.84 6.87
C VAL A 24 0.13 -16.49 7.43
N GLY A 25 1.29 -15.96 7.10
CA GLY A 25 2.57 -16.48 7.55
C GLY A 25 2.91 -16.08 8.99
N SER A 26 3.73 -16.89 9.64
CA SER A 26 4.19 -16.68 11.03
C SER A 26 4.95 -15.35 11.23
N SER A 27 5.61 -14.87 10.17
CA SER A 27 6.29 -13.55 10.13
C SER A 27 5.35 -12.39 9.79
N ARG A 28 4.03 -12.60 9.90
CA ARG A 28 2.97 -11.58 9.77
C ARG A 28 2.90 -10.95 8.38
N TRP A 29 3.05 -11.78 7.36
CA TRP A 29 2.64 -11.48 6.00
C TRP A 29 1.36 -12.25 5.67
N PHE A 30 0.65 -11.83 4.63
CA PHE A 30 -0.46 -12.61 4.07
C PHE A 30 -0.36 -12.71 2.55
N MET A 31 -0.93 -13.79 2.02
CA MET A 31 -1.20 -13.96 0.60
C MET A 31 -2.67 -14.27 0.45
N ALA A 32 -3.39 -13.43 -0.28
CA ALA A 32 -4.78 -13.61 -0.62
C ALA A 32 -4.90 -13.76 -2.14
N VAL A 33 -5.66 -14.76 -2.57
CA VAL A 33 -5.92 -15.07 -3.98
C VAL A 33 -7.41 -15.26 -4.16
N THR A 34 -7.96 -14.65 -5.20
CA THR A 34 -9.34 -14.84 -5.68
C THR A 34 -9.30 -15.28 -7.14
N SER A 35 -10.45 -15.42 -7.78
CA SER A 35 -10.57 -15.78 -9.20
C SER A 35 -9.83 -14.83 -10.15
N GLY A 36 -9.64 -13.56 -9.77
CA GLY A 36 -8.99 -12.56 -10.64
C GLY A 36 -8.07 -11.58 -9.93
N ALA A 37 -7.87 -11.68 -8.62
CA ALA A 37 -6.95 -10.82 -7.87
C ALA A 37 -5.98 -11.63 -7.01
N ARG A 38 -4.78 -11.08 -6.84
CA ARG A 38 -3.79 -11.55 -5.87
C ARG A 38 -3.25 -10.37 -5.10
N VAL A 39 -3.24 -10.48 -3.78
CA VAL A 39 -2.65 -9.48 -2.90
C VAL A 39 -1.66 -10.16 -1.96
N PHE A 40 -0.43 -9.68 -1.98
CA PHE A 40 0.56 -9.99 -0.95
C PHE A 40 0.70 -8.78 -0.04
N GLY A 41 0.67 -8.98 1.27
CA GLY A 41 0.85 -7.88 2.22
C GLY A 41 1.74 -8.24 3.38
N ARG A 42 2.37 -7.20 3.96
CA ARG A 42 3.34 -7.33 5.05
C ARG A 42 2.92 -6.45 6.23
N ALA A 43 2.78 -7.06 7.40
CA ALA A 43 2.53 -6.36 8.66
C ALA A 43 3.53 -6.83 9.73
N PRO A 44 4.83 -6.53 9.55
CA PRO A 44 5.91 -7.18 10.28
C PRO A 44 6.00 -6.74 11.75
N VAL A 45 6.39 -7.71 12.59
CA VAL A 45 7.06 -7.47 13.88
C VAL A 45 8.51 -7.93 13.70
N TYR A 46 9.43 -7.00 13.54
CA TYR A 46 10.83 -7.32 13.25
C TYR A 46 11.54 -7.92 14.47
N ARG A 47 12.09 -9.13 14.31
CA ARG A 47 12.97 -9.79 15.30
C ARG A 47 14.45 -9.62 14.99
N SER A 48 14.74 -9.37 13.72
CA SER A 48 16.05 -9.01 13.20
C SER A 48 15.88 -7.77 12.36
N ARG A 49 17.02 -7.18 12.02
CA ARG A 49 17.08 -5.91 11.33
C ARG A 49 16.29 -5.91 10.00
N PRO A 50 15.42 -4.91 9.77
CA PRO A 50 14.68 -4.81 8.52
C PRO A 50 15.60 -4.58 7.32
N GLY A 51 15.28 -5.26 6.20
CA GLY A 51 15.80 -4.92 4.88
C GLY A 51 15.15 -3.65 4.31
N HIS A 52 13.85 -3.51 4.55
CA HIS A 52 12.99 -2.41 4.10
C HIS A 52 12.11 -1.92 5.24
N ILE A 53 11.72 -0.65 5.21
CA ILE A 53 10.77 -0.03 6.13
C ILE A 53 9.44 0.10 5.41
N ASP A 54 8.59 -0.91 5.53
CA ASP A 54 7.40 -1.08 4.70
C ASP A 54 6.20 -1.65 5.47
N PRO A 55 5.89 -1.15 6.68
CA PRO A 55 4.75 -1.65 7.43
C PRO A 55 3.46 -1.45 6.64
N LEU A 56 2.62 -2.47 6.58
CA LEU A 56 1.34 -2.48 5.87
C LEU A 56 1.45 -2.36 4.36
N HIS A 57 2.64 -2.58 3.79
CA HIS A 57 2.80 -2.65 2.35
C HIS A 57 1.92 -3.75 1.75
N VAL A 58 1.37 -3.47 0.56
CA VAL A 58 0.70 -4.47 -0.27
C VAL A 58 1.16 -4.40 -1.73
N ASP A 59 1.42 -5.56 -2.30
CA ASP A 59 1.50 -5.79 -3.75
C ASP A 59 0.14 -6.26 -4.24
N ILE A 60 -0.32 -5.72 -5.37
CA ILE A 60 -1.64 -6.03 -5.95
C ILE A 60 -1.44 -6.46 -7.40
N SER A 61 -2.02 -7.60 -7.76
CA SER A 61 -2.12 -8.07 -9.15
C SER A 61 -3.58 -8.36 -9.51
N LEU A 62 -3.98 -7.98 -10.72
CA LEU A 62 -5.31 -8.21 -11.29
C LEU A 62 -5.19 -8.93 -12.64
N GLY A 63 -5.93 -10.02 -12.85
CA GLY A 63 -5.85 -10.82 -14.07
C GLY A 63 -4.43 -11.32 -14.38
N GLY A 64 -3.63 -11.58 -13.34
CA GLY A 64 -2.22 -11.98 -13.49
C GLY A 64 -1.24 -10.84 -13.81
N ARG A 65 -1.68 -9.59 -13.89
CA ARG A 65 -0.83 -8.41 -14.12
C ARG A 65 -0.64 -7.60 -12.83
N PRO A 66 0.61 -7.24 -12.45
CA PRO A 66 0.83 -6.30 -11.34
C PRO A 66 0.20 -4.94 -11.63
N VAL A 67 -0.43 -4.34 -10.63
CA VAL A 67 -1.01 -2.98 -10.70
C VAL A 67 -0.45 -2.05 -9.64
N ALA A 68 -0.12 -2.57 -8.45
CA ALA A 68 0.65 -1.88 -7.43
C ALA A 68 1.78 -2.80 -6.95
N SER A 69 3.01 -2.31 -6.95
CA SER A 69 4.20 -3.15 -6.76
C SER A 69 5.14 -2.60 -5.70
N ASP A 70 5.97 -3.47 -5.13
CA ASP A 70 7.14 -3.09 -4.35
C ASP A 70 8.20 -2.42 -5.25
N ALA A 71 8.95 -1.49 -4.68
CA ALA A 71 10.04 -0.81 -5.38
C ALA A 71 11.24 -1.73 -5.63
N GLY A 72 11.39 -2.80 -4.85
CA GLY A 72 12.54 -3.70 -4.86
C GLY A 72 13.79 -3.06 -4.27
N THR A 73 14.94 -3.72 -4.38
CA THR A 73 16.17 -3.30 -3.68
C THR A 73 17.17 -2.54 -4.56
N PHE A 74 17.16 -2.77 -5.88
CA PHE A 74 18.14 -2.23 -6.85
C PHE A 74 19.61 -2.51 -6.54
N ARG A 75 20.28 -1.69 -5.73
CA ARG A 75 21.70 -1.81 -5.38
C ARG A 75 21.93 -1.41 -3.93
N TYR A 76 22.68 -2.23 -3.20
CA TYR A 76 23.05 -1.95 -1.81
C TYR A 76 24.07 -0.81 -1.66
N ALA A 77 24.99 -0.72 -2.62
CA ALA A 77 26.05 0.27 -2.67
C ALA A 77 25.99 0.98 -4.02
N ALA A 78 25.38 2.17 -4.03
CA ALA A 78 25.31 3.04 -5.18
C ALA A 78 25.41 4.49 -4.69
N PRO A 79 25.84 5.46 -5.52
CA PRO A 79 25.77 6.87 -5.17
C PRO A 79 24.34 7.30 -4.86
N ALA A 80 24.18 8.40 -4.13
CA ALA A 80 22.87 9.02 -3.95
C ALA A 80 22.24 9.32 -5.33
N PRO A 81 20.90 9.17 -5.47
CA PRO A 81 19.93 8.83 -4.42
C PRO A 81 19.75 7.31 -4.19
N TRP A 82 20.52 6.46 -4.86
CA TRP A 82 20.31 5.01 -4.94
C TRP A 82 20.90 4.19 -3.80
N ALA A 83 21.66 4.80 -2.88
CA ALA A 83 22.32 4.19 -1.74
C ALA A 83 21.34 3.53 -0.73
N ASN A 84 20.73 2.39 -1.08
CA ASN A 84 19.55 1.81 -0.41
C ASN A 84 18.33 2.75 -0.37
N GLY A 85 18.19 3.61 -1.38
CA GLY A 85 17.08 4.57 -1.46
C GLY A 85 15.71 3.91 -1.54
N LEU A 86 15.64 2.66 -2.02
CA LEU A 86 14.40 1.89 -2.12
C LEU A 86 14.04 1.09 -0.86
N ALA A 87 14.85 1.18 0.20
CA ALA A 87 14.54 0.57 1.50
C ALA A 87 13.70 1.49 2.40
N GLU A 88 13.51 2.74 1.99
CA GLU A 88 12.75 3.75 2.74
C GLU A 88 11.25 3.62 2.47
N ILE A 89 10.44 3.94 3.47
CA ILE A 89 8.97 3.82 3.41
C ILE A 89 8.32 4.63 2.29
N ASP A 90 8.97 5.71 1.87
CA ASP A 90 8.47 6.70 0.93
C ASP A 90 8.23 6.18 -0.49
N VAL A 91 8.78 5.01 -0.84
CA VAL A 91 8.58 4.35 -2.13
C VAL A 91 7.64 3.15 -2.06
N HIS A 92 7.21 2.74 -0.86
CA HIS A 92 6.38 1.57 -0.65
C HIS A 92 4.89 1.93 -0.58
N ASN A 93 4.04 0.98 -0.99
CA ASN A 93 2.58 1.09 -0.96
C ASN A 93 2.04 1.14 0.48
N THR A 94 2.24 2.23 1.21
CA THR A 94 1.79 2.43 2.58
C THR A 94 1.75 3.91 2.94
N LEU A 95 1.34 4.23 4.16
CA LEU A 95 1.19 5.58 4.68
C LEU A 95 2.28 5.90 5.72
N THR A 96 2.69 7.17 5.73
CA THR A 96 3.55 7.77 6.76
C THR A 96 2.85 8.93 7.45
N ILE A 97 3.26 9.21 8.69
CA ILE A 97 2.91 10.45 9.39
C ILE A 97 4.02 11.47 9.13
N VAL A 98 3.67 12.63 8.57
CA VAL A 98 4.65 13.67 8.23
C VAL A 98 5.35 14.17 9.50
N GLY A 99 6.68 14.18 9.47
CA GLY A 99 7.52 14.58 10.61
C GLY A 99 7.70 13.51 11.70
N LEU A 100 7.06 12.34 11.57
CA LEU A 100 7.22 11.23 12.51
C LEU A 100 7.59 9.96 11.74
N PRO A 101 8.88 9.75 11.40
CA PRO A 101 9.28 8.56 10.66
C PRO A 101 9.05 7.30 11.53
N PRO A 102 8.50 6.20 10.97
CA PRO A 102 8.23 4.97 11.74
C PRO A 102 9.51 4.19 12.07
N ALA A 103 10.62 4.53 11.43
CA ALA A 103 11.93 3.99 11.66
C ALA A 103 12.96 5.12 11.62
N ARG A 104 14.02 5.02 12.43
CA ARG A 104 15.14 5.97 12.41
C ARG A 104 16.36 5.31 11.82
N ARG A 105 16.88 5.87 10.71
CA ARG A 105 18.15 5.42 10.12
C ARG A 105 19.32 5.78 11.07
N GLY A 106 20.24 4.85 11.24
CA GLY A 106 21.53 5.04 11.91
C GLY A 106 22.68 5.06 10.89
N PRO A 107 23.94 5.10 11.36
CA PRO A 107 25.09 5.04 10.46
C PRO A 107 25.10 3.76 9.63
N HIS A 108 25.65 3.88 8.43
CA HIS A 108 25.73 2.81 7.43
C HIS A 108 24.36 2.20 7.14
N PHE A 109 24.22 0.90 7.36
CA PHE A 109 23.02 0.16 7.03
C PHE A 109 22.00 0.29 8.19
N LEU A 110 22.37 0.66 9.42
CA LEU A 110 21.59 0.42 10.65
C LEU A 110 20.21 1.12 10.70
N TRP A 111 19.23 0.44 11.31
CA TRP A 111 17.96 1.02 11.74
C TRP A 111 17.92 1.03 13.27
N LEU A 112 17.81 2.21 13.88
CA LEU A 112 17.83 2.42 15.33
C LEU A 112 16.48 2.17 15.99
N THR A 113 15.39 2.36 15.24
CA THR A 113 14.03 2.02 15.65
C THR A 113 13.33 1.36 14.46
N TRP A 114 12.48 0.37 14.73
CA TRP A 114 11.79 -0.40 13.70
C TRP A 114 10.28 -0.21 13.83
N PRO A 115 9.53 -0.21 12.71
CA PRO A 115 8.09 -0.19 12.76
C PRO A 115 7.56 -1.45 13.43
N THR A 116 6.36 -1.36 13.99
CA THR A 116 5.63 -2.52 14.49
C THR A 116 4.25 -2.54 13.85
N ALA A 117 3.94 -3.65 13.18
CA ALA A 117 2.66 -3.89 12.58
C ALA A 117 2.19 -5.33 12.84
N ARG A 118 0.92 -5.61 12.57
CA ARG A 118 0.32 -6.95 12.69
C ARG A 118 -0.88 -7.11 11.77
N VAL A 119 -1.13 -8.34 11.33
CA VAL A 119 -2.44 -8.76 10.84
C VAL A 119 -3.34 -8.97 12.05
N VAL A 120 -4.51 -8.33 12.08
CA VAL A 120 -5.50 -8.45 13.17
C VAL A 120 -6.71 -9.29 12.76
N GLU A 121 -7.01 -9.36 11.47
CA GLU A 121 -8.08 -10.18 10.93
C GLU A 121 -7.69 -10.65 9.53
N ALA A 122 -8.04 -11.90 9.19
CA ALA A 122 -7.86 -12.45 7.86
C ALA A 122 -8.93 -13.51 7.64
N THR A 123 -9.90 -13.23 6.77
CA THR A 123 -11.10 -14.03 6.61
C THR A 123 -11.50 -14.11 5.13
N ILE A 124 -12.01 -15.28 4.72
CA ILE A 124 -12.72 -15.44 3.45
C ILE A 124 -14.22 -15.25 3.74
N ILE A 125 -14.84 -14.27 3.09
CA ILE A 125 -16.24 -13.87 3.24
C ILE A 125 -17.00 -14.33 1.99
N HIS A 126 -17.73 -15.45 2.09
CA HIS A 126 -18.37 -16.12 0.95
C HIS A 126 -17.37 -16.46 -0.17
N ASP A 127 -17.81 -17.08 -1.27
CA ASP A 127 -16.93 -17.81 -2.19
C ASP A 127 -15.93 -16.93 -3.01
N GLU A 128 -15.94 -15.60 -2.89
CA GLU A 128 -15.06 -14.72 -3.70
C GLU A 128 -14.58 -13.40 -3.04
N LEU A 129 -14.88 -13.11 -1.76
CA LEU A 129 -14.36 -11.92 -1.08
C LEU A 129 -13.37 -12.33 0.02
N VAL A 130 -12.15 -11.82 -0.03
CA VAL A 130 -11.17 -11.95 1.05
C VAL A 130 -11.00 -10.62 1.76
N ARG A 131 -11.14 -10.61 3.08
CA ARG A 131 -10.93 -9.44 3.92
C ARG A 131 -9.73 -9.65 4.83
N VAL A 132 -8.77 -8.74 4.75
CA VAL A 132 -7.60 -8.73 5.64
C VAL A 132 -7.46 -7.37 6.29
N VAL A 133 -7.40 -7.34 7.62
CA VAL A 133 -7.19 -6.11 8.39
C VAL A 133 -5.83 -6.18 9.04
N MET A 134 -5.08 -5.09 8.91
CA MET A 134 -3.77 -4.92 9.51
C MET A 134 -3.69 -3.60 10.28
N GLU A 135 -2.80 -3.56 11.28
CA GLU A 135 -2.58 -2.38 12.10
C GLU A 135 -1.08 -2.09 12.23
N ASN A 136 -0.73 -0.81 12.19
CA ASN A 136 0.59 -0.28 12.42
C ASN A 136 0.55 0.59 13.68
N THR A 137 1.28 0.15 14.71
CA THR A 137 1.33 0.79 16.03
C THR A 137 2.65 1.52 16.28
N SER A 138 3.42 1.81 15.22
CA SER A 138 4.72 2.49 15.30
C SER A 138 4.65 3.87 15.97
N TRP A 139 3.47 4.51 15.96
CA TRP A 139 3.23 5.84 16.53
C TRP A 139 2.33 5.81 17.78
N SER A 140 2.22 4.66 18.44
CA SER A 140 1.37 4.51 19.64
C SER A 140 1.73 5.46 20.78
N ALA A 141 3.02 5.78 20.97
CA ALA A 141 3.49 6.79 21.94
C ALA A 141 2.96 8.22 21.64
N HIS A 142 2.46 8.45 20.44
CA HIS A 142 1.84 9.70 20.00
C HIS A 142 0.31 9.63 19.93
N GLY A 143 -0.29 8.52 20.38
CA GLY A 143 -1.73 8.28 20.27
C GLY A 143 -2.21 8.02 18.84
N ILE A 144 -1.31 7.68 17.92
CA ILE A 144 -1.63 7.48 16.50
C ILE A 144 -1.69 6.00 16.17
N LEU A 145 -2.78 5.58 15.51
CA LEU A 145 -2.97 4.24 14.96
C LEU A 145 -3.24 4.36 13.46
N HIS A 146 -2.53 3.56 12.67
CA HIS A 146 -2.84 3.35 11.26
C HIS A 146 -3.39 1.93 11.09
N ARG A 147 -4.63 1.82 10.61
CA ARG A 147 -5.28 0.56 10.25
C ARG A 147 -5.47 0.52 8.75
N ARG A 148 -5.14 -0.61 8.13
CA ARG A 148 -5.39 -0.88 6.72
C ARG A 148 -6.30 -2.09 6.58
N THR A 149 -7.41 -1.93 5.88
CA THR A 149 -8.30 -3.02 5.49
C THR A 149 -8.15 -3.28 4.00
N CYS A 150 -7.90 -4.52 3.61
CA CYS A 150 -7.88 -4.99 2.23
C CYS A 150 -9.14 -5.81 1.98
N GLU A 151 -9.98 -5.37 1.04
CA GLU A 151 -11.12 -6.11 0.53
C GLU A 151 -10.81 -6.52 -0.91
N ILE A 152 -10.75 -7.83 -1.12
CA ILE A 152 -10.16 -8.44 -2.32
C ILE A 152 -11.25 -9.28 -2.97
N HIS A 153 -11.62 -8.91 -4.19
CA HIS A 153 -12.65 -9.56 -4.99
C HIS A 153 -12.02 -10.16 -6.25
N GLY A 154 -12.76 -10.96 -7.01
CA GLY A 154 -12.31 -11.42 -8.33
C GLY A 154 -12.02 -10.27 -9.31
N GLY A 155 -12.91 -9.27 -9.37
CA GLY A 155 -12.82 -8.14 -10.32
C GLY A 155 -11.99 -6.94 -9.86
N GLY A 156 -11.53 -6.90 -8.61
CA GLY A 156 -10.77 -5.75 -8.11
C GLY A 156 -10.45 -5.78 -6.62
N VAL A 157 -9.77 -4.73 -6.17
CA VAL A 157 -9.28 -4.60 -4.80
C VAL A 157 -9.60 -3.21 -4.26
N THR A 158 -10.11 -3.18 -3.04
CA THR A 158 -10.34 -1.95 -2.26
C THR A 158 -9.43 -1.97 -1.04
N ILE A 159 -8.67 -0.90 -0.86
CA ILE A 159 -7.78 -0.69 0.29
C ILE A 159 -8.30 0.52 1.06
N VAL A 160 -8.66 0.30 2.32
CA VAL A 160 -9.12 1.35 3.23
C VAL A 160 -8.04 1.61 4.27
N ASP A 161 -7.42 2.78 4.21
CA ASP A 161 -6.52 3.29 5.22
C ASP A 161 -7.28 4.20 6.18
N GLU A 162 -7.32 3.81 7.45
CA GLU A 162 -7.88 4.59 8.55
C GLU A 162 -6.77 5.03 9.49
N VAL A 163 -6.70 6.33 9.79
CA VAL A 163 -5.75 6.89 10.75
C VAL A 163 -6.51 7.61 11.85
N THR A 164 -6.18 7.30 13.10
CA THR A 164 -6.66 8.04 14.26
C THR A 164 -5.52 8.75 14.97
N SER A 165 -5.78 9.92 15.53
CA SER A 165 -4.87 10.69 16.38
C SER A 165 -5.64 11.41 17.49
N PRO A 166 -4.96 11.94 18.52
CA PRO A 166 -5.57 12.91 19.43
C PRO A 166 -6.18 14.09 18.64
N PRO A 167 -7.42 14.54 18.95
CA PRO A 167 -8.12 15.57 18.16
C PRO A 167 -7.43 16.94 18.16
N ASP A 168 -6.68 17.23 19.22
CA ASP A 168 -5.92 18.46 19.46
C ASP A 168 -4.55 18.47 18.76
N ARG A 169 -4.16 17.35 18.13
CA ARG A 169 -2.88 17.22 17.42
C ARG A 169 -3.08 17.37 15.90
N PRO A 170 -2.60 18.45 15.28
CA PRO A 170 -2.50 18.54 13.83
C PRO A 170 -1.66 17.38 13.30
N THR A 171 -2.28 16.51 12.50
CA THR A 171 -1.62 15.33 11.95
C THR A 171 -1.82 15.33 10.45
N GLN A 172 -0.69 15.33 9.72
CA GLN A 172 -0.66 15.18 8.27
C GLN A 172 -0.12 13.79 7.93
N VAL A 173 -0.74 13.17 6.93
CA VAL A 173 -0.31 11.88 6.41
C VAL A 173 0.18 12.02 4.97
N SER A 174 1.06 11.10 4.57
CA SER A 174 1.45 10.88 3.18
C SER A 174 1.26 9.40 2.83
N LEU A 175 0.26 9.08 2.03
CA LEU A 175 0.04 7.75 1.45
C LEU A 175 0.77 7.66 0.11
N GLN A 176 1.55 6.61 -0.08
CA GLN A 176 2.28 6.33 -1.31
C GLN A 176 1.69 5.10 -1.99
N TRP A 177 1.55 5.18 -3.31
CA TRP A 177 1.34 4.04 -4.21
C TRP A 177 2.38 4.05 -5.32
N LEU A 178 2.93 2.90 -5.67
CA LEU A 178 3.79 2.64 -6.81
C LEU A 178 3.02 1.79 -7.81
N ILE A 179 2.46 2.46 -8.81
CA ILE A 179 1.57 1.90 -9.81
C ILE A 179 2.39 1.39 -11.00
N ASP A 180 2.22 0.12 -11.31
CA ASP A 180 2.83 -0.53 -12.48
C ASP A 180 2.00 -0.25 -13.74
N GLY A 181 2.03 1.01 -14.15
CA GLY A 181 1.16 1.53 -15.21
C GLY A 181 0.86 3.02 -15.03
N PRO A 182 -0.18 3.56 -15.69
CA PRO A 182 -0.62 4.93 -15.47
C PRO A 182 -1.34 5.10 -14.12
N ALA A 183 -1.26 6.29 -13.52
CA ALA A 183 -1.95 6.63 -12.27
C ALA A 183 -3.48 6.41 -12.32
N THR A 184 -4.07 6.38 -13.53
CA THR A 184 -5.49 6.07 -13.75
C THR A 184 -5.88 4.68 -13.27
N GLU A 185 -4.94 3.75 -13.06
CA GLU A 185 -5.18 2.44 -12.44
C GLU A 185 -5.59 2.50 -10.96
N LEU A 186 -5.52 3.67 -10.36
CA LEU A 186 -5.91 3.94 -8.99
C LEU A 186 -7.05 4.97 -8.95
N SER A 187 -8.12 4.68 -8.20
CA SER A 187 -9.09 5.70 -7.77
C SER A 187 -8.95 5.99 -6.29
N LEU A 188 -9.10 7.25 -5.90
CA LEU A 188 -8.95 7.71 -4.52
C LEU A 188 -10.23 8.41 -4.07
N ASN A 189 -10.69 8.07 -2.87
CA ASN A 189 -11.69 8.83 -2.11
C ASN A 189 -11.14 9.07 -0.71
N CYS A 190 -11.39 10.24 -0.15
CA CYS A 190 -10.91 10.58 1.18
C CYS A 190 -11.96 11.37 1.97
N SER A 191 -12.02 11.14 3.27
CA SER A 191 -12.86 11.90 4.21
C SER A 191 -12.39 13.34 4.44
N SER A 192 -11.33 13.78 3.74
CA SER A 192 -10.73 15.09 3.89
C SER A 192 -10.13 15.54 2.54
N PRO A 193 -9.92 16.86 2.32
CA PRO A 193 -9.25 17.34 1.13
C PRO A 193 -7.87 16.69 0.96
N ILE A 194 -7.55 16.29 -0.26
CA ILE A 194 -6.29 15.65 -0.61
C ILE A 194 -5.52 16.47 -1.64
N THR A 195 -4.20 16.42 -1.55
CA THR A 195 -3.30 16.77 -2.64
C THR A 195 -2.71 15.50 -3.22
N VAL A 196 -2.71 15.36 -4.54
CA VAL A 196 -2.16 14.22 -5.25
C VAL A 196 -0.95 14.67 -6.07
N ASP A 197 0.18 14.02 -5.84
CA ASP A 197 1.43 14.23 -6.57
C ASP A 197 1.81 12.96 -7.34
N GLU A 198 1.74 13.05 -8.67
CA GLU A 198 2.10 11.98 -9.60
C GLU A 198 3.54 12.19 -10.09
N THR A 199 4.43 11.27 -9.74
CA THR A 199 5.83 11.30 -10.15
C THR A 199 6.14 10.09 -11.03
N ARG A 200 6.58 10.35 -12.26
CA ARG A 200 7.19 9.33 -13.13
C ARG A 200 8.66 9.14 -12.77
N ALA A 201 9.18 7.97 -13.10
CA ALA A 201 10.60 7.64 -12.95
C ALA A 201 11.51 8.74 -13.52
N ALA A 202 12.42 9.23 -12.68
CA ALA A 202 13.49 10.14 -13.07
C ALA A 202 14.75 9.78 -12.28
N GLU A 203 15.93 9.82 -12.90
CA GLU A 203 17.16 9.28 -12.30
C GLU A 203 17.62 10.02 -11.02
N GLN A 204 17.16 11.25 -10.83
CA GLN A 204 17.41 12.06 -9.64
C GLN A 204 16.46 11.75 -8.47
N ASN A 205 15.48 10.86 -8.64
CA ASN A 205 14.46 10.56 -7.65
C ASN A 205 14.23 9.04 -7.54
N VAL A 206 14.16 8.54 -6.31
CA VAL A 206 13.88 7.12 -6.04
C VAL A 206 12.43 6.73 -6.35
N ARG A 207 11.51 7.70 -6.38
CA ARG A 207 10.09 7.45 -6.66
C ARG A 207 9.85 7.10 -8.14
N GLY A 208 8.89 6.22 -8.36
CA GLY A 208 8.47 5.82 -9.70
C GLY A 208 9.37 4.76 -10.33
N TRP A 209 10.12 3.99 -9.53
CA TRP A 209 10.99 2.92 -10.01
C TRP A 209 10.60 1.58 -9.39
N ILE A 210 10.59 0.53 -10.21
CA ILE A 210 10.46 -0.87 -9.79
C ILE A 210 11.78 -1.59 -10.12
N SER A 211 12.31 -2.34 -9.18
CA SER A 211 13.54 -3.13 -9.33
C SER A 211 13.28 -4.61 -9.04
N GLU A 212 13.13 -5.39 -10.11
CA GLU A 212 12.87 -6.84 -10.04
C GLU A 212 14.18 -7.67 -9.96
N GLY A 213 15.32 -7.02 -10.12
CA GLY A 213 16.63 -7.67 -10.15
C GLY A 213 17.75 -6.72 -9.72
N TYR A 214 18.86 -7.32 -9.28
CA TYR A 214 20.02 -6.54 -8.85
C TYR A 214 20.54 -5.67 -10.00
N ALA A 215 20.81 -4.40 -9.70
CA ALA A 215 21.31 -3.41 -10.67
C ALA A 215 20.39 -3.13 -11.88
N ALA A 216 19.16 -3.65 -11.88
CA ALA A 216 18.15 -3.40 -12.90
C ALA A 216 16.94 -2.68 -12.28
N LYS A 217 16.40 -1.69 -12.99
CA LYS A 217 15.19 -0.98 -12.62
C LYS A 217 14.44 -0.50 -13.86
N ARG A 218 13.12 -0.44 -13.77
CA ARG A 218 12.23 0.08 -14.82
C ARG A 218 11.32 1.17 -14.25
N GLY A 219 10.89 2.06 -15.14
CA GLY A 219 9.99 3.14 -14.76
C GLY A 219 8.59 2.65 -14.44
N ALA A 220 7.96 3.33 -13.49
CA ALA A 220 6.61 3.14 -13.01
C ALA A 220 6.03 4.52 -12.63
N THR A 221 4.84 4.54 -12.02
CA THR A 221 4.20 5.77 -11.57
C THR A 221 4.06 5.78 -10.07
N SER A 222 4.73 6.71 -9.41
CA SER A 222 4.44 6.99 -8.02
C SER A 222 3.26 7.94 -7.91
N VAL A 223 2.25 7.59 -7.12
CA VAL A 223 1.13 8.44 -6.75
C VAL A 223 1.19 8.68 -5.25
N ARG A 224 1.45 9.91 -4.83
CA ARG A 224 1.51 10.29 -3.41
C ARG A 224 0.33 11.17 -3.05
N VAL A 225 -0.34 10.82 -1.96
CA VAL A 225 -1.54 11.48 -1.47
C VAL A 225 -1.24 12.09 -0.11
N SER A 226 -1.36 13.42 -0.02
CA SER A 226 -1.23 14.14 1.24
C SER A 226 -2.59 14.57 1.75
N ALA A 227 -2.85 14.36 3.04
CA ALA A 227 -4.10 14.75 3.68
C ALA A 227 -3.87 15.11 5.16
N HIS A 228 -4.74 15.95 5.71
CA HIS A 228 -4.80 16.22 7.13
C HIS A 228 -5.95 15.45 7.78
N LEU A 229 -5.73 14.97 9.00
CA LEU A 229 -6.79 14.41 9.83
C LEU A 229 -7.79 15.53 10.21
N GLN A 230 -9.08 15.19 10.19
CA GLN A 230 -10.17 16.05 10.65
C GLN A 230 -10.72 15.50 11.96
N ALA A 231 -10.75 16.32 13.02
CA ALA A 231 -11.15 15.90 14.37
C ALA A 231 -10.45 14.60 14.84
N GLY A 232 -9.16 14.45 14.51
CA GLY A 232 -8.34 13.29 14.87
C GLY A 232 -8.63 12.02 14.08
N ARG A 233 -9.32 12.10 12.92
CA ARG A 233 -9.60 10.95 12.06
C ARG A 233 -9.35 11.26 10.59
N LEU A 234 -8.95 10.23 9.85
CA LEU A 234 -8.84 10.25 8.40
C LEU A 234 -9.17 8.87 7.86
N ARG A 235 -9.92 8.82 6.76
CA ARG A 235 -10.13 7.63 5.95
C ARG A 235 -9.74 7.91 4.51
N ILE A 236 -8.87 7.09 3.94
CA ILE A 236 -8.53 7.10 2.51
C ILE A 236 -8.94 5.74 1.95
N VAL A 237 -9.71 5.75 0.86
CA VAL A 237 -10.09 4.56 0.11
C VAL A 237 -9.36 4.60 -1.23
N SER A 238 -8.51 3.61 -1.46
CA SER A 238 -7.81 3.35 -2.71
C SER A 238 -8.47 2.15 -3.38
N ALA A 239 -8.90 2.27 -4.63
CA ALA A 239 -9.52 1.15 -5.34
C ALA A 239 -8.87 0.90 -6.70
N PHE A 240 -8.85 -0.37 -7.09
CA PHE A 240 -8.20 -0.91 -8.28
C PHE A 240 -9.16 -1.84 -9.03
N GLY A 241 -8.96 -1.99 -10.35
CA GLY A 241 -9.81 -2.84 -11.17
C GLY A 241 -11.24 -2.28 -11.30
N GLU A 242 -12.24 -3.16 -11.18
CA GLU A 242 -13.67 -2.84 -11.24
C GLU A 242 -14.18 -2.11 -10.00
N GLN A 243 -13.42 -2.13 -8.89
CA GLN A 243 -13.77 -1.39 -7.67
C GLN A 243 -13.52 0.12 -7.81
N ARG A 244 -12.87 0.55 -8.90
CA ARG A 244 -12.67 1.98 -9.17
C ARG A 244 -14.00 2.65 -9.48
N VAL A 245 -14.30 3.71 -8.75
CA VAL A 245 -15.38 4.61 -9.13
C VAL A 245 -14.93 5.39 -10.37
N GLN A 246 -15.68 5.31 -11.48
CA GLN A 246 -15.44 6.19 -12.62
C GLN A 246 -15.42 7.63 -12.11
N ARG A 247 -14.34 8.39 -12.37
CA ARG A 247 -14.31 9.84 -12.16
C ARG A 247 -15.45 10.42 -13.00
N ARG A 248 -16.63 10.64 -12.41
CA ARG A 248 -17.60 11.57 -12.95
C ARG A 248 -17.05 12.94 -12.65
N THR A 249 -16.56 13.63 -13.68
CA THR A 249 -16.36 15.07 -13.61
C THR A 249 -17.69 15.68 -13.17
N PRO A 250 -17.80 16.36 -12.00
CA PRO A 250 -19.05 16.99 -11.62
C PRO A 250 -19.36 18.07 -12.67
N THR A 251 -20.49 17.96 -13.35
CA THR A 251 -20.86 18.92 -14.41
C THR A 251 -21.49 20.18 -13.80
N SER A 252 -21.78 20.18 -12.50
CA SER A 252 -22.27 21.36 -11.77
C SER A 252 -22.03 21.29 -10.25
N LEU A 253 -22.04 22.46 -9.61
CA LEU A 253 -21.89 22.65 -8.16
C LEU A 253 -22.96 21.90 -7.32
N ASN A 254 -24.15 21.66 -7.88
CA ASN A 254 -25.24 20.98 -7.16
C ASN A 254 -25.03 19.47 -7.04
N GLU A 255 -24.29 18.84 -7.98
CA GLU A 255 -23.97 17.41 -7.92
C GLU A 255 -22.88 17.10 -6.89
N ALA A 256 -21.96 18.05 -6.64
CA ALA A 256 -20.92 17.92 -5.63
C ALA A 256 -21.50 17.91 -4.20
N ALA A 257 -22.54 18.70 -3.94
CA ALA A 257 -23.23 18.74 -2.65
C ALA A 257 -24.01 17.43 -2.37
N ALA A 258 -24.66 16.86 -3.39
CA ALA A 258 -25.42 15.61 -3.24
C ALA A 258 -24.54 14.38 -2.95
N GLN A 259 -23.30 14.35 -3.46
CA GLN A 259 -22.35 13.27 -3.16
C GLN A 259 -21.81 13.33 -1.71
N ALA A 260 -21.77 14.51 -1.09
CA ALA A 260 -21.33 14.67 0.29
C ALA A 260 -22.34 14.10 1.31
N GLU A 261 -23.64 14.13 1.01
CA GLU A 261 -24.68 13.57 1.89
C GLU A 261 -24.82 12.04 1.80
N ALA A 262 -24.46 11.42 0.68
CA ALA A 262 -24.60 9.97 0.47
C ALA A 262 -23.62 9.11 1.30
N PHE A 263 -22.61 9.72 1.92
CA PHE A 263 -21.56 9.04 2.71
C PHE A 263 -21.74 9.15 4.23
N LEU A 264 -22.81 9.77 4.73
CA LEU A 264 -23.16 9.71 6.15
C LEU A 264 -23.91 8.41 6.45
N PRO A 265 -23.52 7.62 7.47
CA PRO A 265 -24.29 6.45 7.85
C PRO A 265 -25.69 6.89 8.27
N LYS A 266 -26.72 6.30 7.65
CA LYS A 266 -28.11 6.44 8.11
C LYS A 266 -28.13 6.03 9.58
N LYS A 267 -28.53 6.96 10.45
CA LYS A 267 -28.76 6.68 11.88
C LYS A 267 -29.71 5.48 11.96
N ALA A 268 -29.24 4.38 12.57
CA ALA A 268 -30.13 3.33 13.01
C ALA A 268 -31.03 3.93 14.11
N HIS A 269 -32.33 4.00 13.83
CA HIS A 269 -33.32 4.26 14.87
C HIS A 269 -33.49 2.98 15.70
N LEU A 270 -33.53 3.18 17.02
CA LEU A 270 -33.90 2.21 18.07
C LEU A 270 -35.21 1.49 17.73
#